data_AF-A0A8S8YRZ7-F1
#
_entry.id   AF-A0A8S8YRZ7-F1
#
_cell.length_a   1.000
_cell.length_b   1.000
_cell.length_c   1.000
_cell.angle_alpha   90.00
_cell.angle_beta   90.00
_cell.angle_gamma   90.00
#
_symmetry.space_group_name_H-M   'P 1'
#
loop_
_entity.id
_entity.type
_entity.pdbx_description
1 polymer ?
#
loop_
_entity_poly.entity_id
_entity_poly.type
_entity_poly.pdbx_seq_one_letter_code
_entity_poly.pdbx_strand_id
1 'polypeptide(L)'
;MEFGSNPLVVDLDADGDGAYWFDDCDDNDSSFAPDVTESLDGLDNDCDEDIDEDFFWIDTDMDGLTDYAEYHQYSTDPNDGDSDGDGLPDGTELNEFMSDPLVADPDSDLDGWYHFQDCDDDDFERAPERPEELDGKDNDCDDLVDEDFYERDTDGDGLSDYSEYHNYSTSFDSADTDQDGVDDGTEIARGLSSPVFTDYDRDNDGFYEYDDCDDLVGSTYPGAVEQWNGVDDDCDGEEDEFVNRLGLVLSNYDKSSGTVFLENGNIYDGPRTYSSIPVTWDSANESFEISVSGIQSSVDAIITWSMSGYSLEVNTSQDGKTVILMPIHCRDTEENMQIQFCDEGSSIQKLKAVVSEDGYYTEIEWNIMVTIWVEPQSENWLFSIITSPTGMIGIVTFLIALSAGGFLIGLRISRAKELQDALEAYGVSPERLAISPENKGMILPSAPDVSWSNDENS
;
A
#
# COMPACT_ATOMS: atom_id res chain seq x y z
N MET A 1 -118.71 33.18 -5.00
CA MET A 1 -118.43 33.32 -3.56
C MET A 1 -117.17 32.52 -3.33
N GLU A 2 -116.10 33.07 -3.90
CA GLU A 2 -114.77 32.46 -4.01
C GLU A 2 -113.86 33.50 -3.32
N PHE A 3 -113.58 34.58 -4.05
CA PHE A 3 -112.75 35.74 -3.68
C PHE A 3 -113.39 36.75 -2.72
N GLY A 4 -114.44 36.36 -1.97
CA GLY A 4 -115.04 37.21 -0.91
C GLY A 4 -115.72 38.54 -1.30
N SER A 5 -115.55 39.04 -2.53
CA SER A 5 -115.96 40.39 -2.98
C SER A 5 -117.45 40.73 -2.79
N ASN A 6 -117.78 42.03 -2.77
CA ASN A 6 -119.11 42.53 -2.45
C ASN A 6 -119.87 42.99 -3.71
N PRO A 7 -120.85 42.22 -4.23
CA PRO A 7 -121.52 42.47 -5.52
C PRO A 7 -122.47 43.69 -5.54
N LEU A 8 -122.37 44.59 -4.56
CA LEU A 8 -123.06 45.89 -4.50
C LEU A 8 -122.09 47.08 -4.40
N VAL A 9 -120.79 46.81 -4.41
CA VAL A 9 -119.69 47.79 -4.48
C VAL A 9 -118.97 47.58 -5.82
N VAL A 10 -118.19 48.56 -6.26
CA VAL A 10 -117.25 48.34 -7.38
C VAL A 10 -115.98 47.76 -6.77
N ASP A 11 -115.59 46.58 -7.20
CA ASP A 11 -114.27 46.05 -6.87
C ASP A 11 -113.22 46.94 -7.53
N LEU A 12 -112.18 47.30 -6.78
CA LEU A 12 -111.17 48.26 -7.20
C LEU A 12 -109.97 47.55 -7.83
N ASP A 13 -109.39 48.31 -8.75
CA ASP A 13 -108.24 48.13 -9.63
C ASP A 13 -107.59 49.52 -9.52
N ALA A 14 -106.48 49.62 -8.79
CA ALA A 14 -106.03 50.88 -8.19
C ALA A 14 -104.85 51.56 -8.92
N ASP A 15 -103.94 50.78 -9.50
CA ASP A 15 -102.87 51.25 -10.40
C ASP A 15 -103.32 51.24 -11.88
N GLY A 16 -104.09 50.23 -12.31
CA GLY A 16 -104.69 50.15 -13.65
C GLY A 16 -104.24 48.99 -14.55
N ASP A 17 -103.62 47.92 -14.03
CA ASP A 17 -103.17 46.79 -14.87
C ASP A 17 -104.31 45.89 -15.39
N GLY A 18 -105.34 45.65 -14.56
CA GLY A 18 -106.51 44.82 -14.87
C GLY A 18 -106.82 43.71 -13.87
N ALA A 19 -105.98 43.51 -12.84
CA ALA A 19 -106.30 42.73 -11.66
C ALA A 19 -107.31 43.47 -10.75
N TYR A 20 -107.56 42.94 -9.56
CA TYR A 20 -108.35 43.60 -8.50
C TYR A 20 -107.82 43.13 -7.15
N TRP A 21 -107.85 43.99 -6.12
CA TRP A 21 -107.42 43.79 -4.71
C TRP A 21 -107.60 42.42 -3.99
N PHE A 22 -108.30 41.45 -4.58
CA PHE A 22 -108.54 40.10 -4.06
C PHE A 22 -107.91 38.95 -4.88
N ASP A 23 -107.45 39.22 -6.11
CA ASP A 23 -106.73 38.33 -7.03
C ASP A 23 -105.32 38.92 -7.35
N ASP A 24 -104.86 39.86 -6.52
CA ASP A 24 -103.77 40.82 -6.75
C ASP A 24 -102.88 40.86 -5.48
N CYS A 25 -101.56 40.87 -5.65
CA CYS A 25 -100.62 40.78 -4.54
C CYS A 25 -100.10 42.14 -3.99
N ASP A 26 -100.17 43.24 -4.75
CA ASP A 26 -100.17 44.64 -4.22
C ASP A 26 -100.88 45.64 -5.16
N ASP A 27 -102.19 45.84 -4.93
CA ASP A 27 -103.19 46.79 -5.50
C ASP A 27 -102.76 48.28 -5.38
N ASN A 28 -101.50 48.58 -5.68
CA ASN A 28 -100.83 49.87 -5.69
C ASN A 28 -99.64 49.92 -6.67
N ASP A 29 -99.10 48.79 -7.14
CA ASP A 29 -97.98 48.74 -8.10
C ASP A 29 -98.17 47.65 -9.18
N SER A 30 -98.34 48.09 -10.43
CA SER A 30 -98.75 47.32 -11.61
C SER A 30 -97.69 46.35 -12.17
N SER A 31 -96.87 45.76 -11.29
CA SER A 31 -95.95 44.66 -11.56
C SER A 31 -96.25 43.42 -10.71
N PHE A 32 -97.38 43.41 -9.99
CA PHE A 32 -97.76 42.38 -9.01
C PHE A 32 -99.17 41.83 -9.31
N ALA A 33 -99.32 41.08 -10.41
CA ALA A 33 -100.63 40.63 -10.91
C ALA A 33 -100.58 39.32 -11.75
N PRO A 34 -101.69 38.54 -11.79
CA PRO A 34 -101.80 37.33 -12.62
C PRO A 34 -101.51 37.49 -14.12
N ASP A 35 -100.82 36.51 -14.70
CA ASP A 35 -100.33 36.49 -16.09
C ASP A 35 -99.23 37.58 -16.37
N VAL A 36 -98.49 38.03 -15.35
CA VAL A 36 -97.28 38.88 -15.48
C VAL A 36 -96.06 37.99 -15.82
N THR A 37 -94.83 38.44 -15.59
CA THR A 37 -93.59 37.69 -15.78
C THR A 37 -92.65 38.07 -14.65
N GLU A 38 -92.10 37.08 -13.96
CA GLU A 38 -91.20 37.28 -12.82
C GLU A 38 -90.00 38.16 -13.19
N SER A 39 -89.53 38.92 -12.20
CA SER A 39 -88.31 39.72 -12.27
C SER A 39 -87.45 39.37 -11.07
N LEU A 40 -86.29 38.73 -11.31
CA LEU A 40 -85.40 38.15 -10.31
C LEU A 40 -85.02 39.11 -9.17
N ASP A 41 -85.89 39.20 -8.15
CA ASP A 41 -85.79 40.15 -7.04
C ASP A 41 -86.29 39.59 -5.68
N GLY A 42 -86.74 38.33 -5.66
CA GLY A 42 -87.18 37.62 -4.46
C GLY A 42 -88.63 37.90 -4.04
N LEU A 43 -89.47 38.39 -4.97
CA LEU A 43 -90.89 38.65 -4.78
C LEU A 43 -91.73 37.95 -5.87
N ASP A 44 -92.81 37.30 -5.46
CA ASP A 44 -93.90 36.80 -6.32
C ASP A 44 -94.51 37.97 -7.13
N ASN A 45 -94.23 38.08 -8.45
CA ASN A 45 -94.74 39.15 -9.33
C ASN A 45 -96.04 38.72 -10.07
N ASP A 46 -96.20 37.44 -10.37
CA ASP A 46 -97.35 36.85 -11.07
C ASP A 46 -98.50 36.43 -10.11
N CYS A 47 -98.26 36.40 -8.80
CA CYS A 47 -99.20 36.08 -7.73
C CYS A 47 -99.69 34.60 -7.66
N ASP A 48 -98.88 33.59 -8.07
CA ASP A 48 -99.30 32.16 -8.09
C ASP A 48 -98.98 31.32 -6.83
N GLU A 49 -98.28 31.90 -5.85
CA GLU A 49 -97.71 31.33 -4.61
C GLU A 49 -96.27 30.73 -4.72
N ASP A 50 -95.65 30.58 -5.90
CA ASP A 50 -94.19 30.41 -6.04
C ASP A 50 -93.48 31.81 -6.15
N ILE A 51 -92.16 31.86 -6.41
CA ILE A 51 -91.32 33.08 -6.49
C ILE A 51 -90.16 32.84 -7.46
N ASP A 52 -89.93 33.75 -8.42
CA ASP A 52 -88.84 33.71 -9.41
C ASP A 52 -88.74 32.38 -10.21
N GLU A 53 -89.79 31.57 -10.25
CA GLU A 53 -89.79 30.20 -10.79
C GLU A 53 -89.59 30.10 -12.31
N ASP A 54 -89.92 31.16 -13.05
CA ASP A 54 -89.57 31.31 -14.47
C ASP A 54 -88.03 31.21 -14.70
N PHE A 55 -87.21 31.54 -13.68
CA PHE A 55 -85.75 31.45 -13.70
C PHE A 55 -85.18 30.06 -13.32
N PHE A 56 -86.00 29.08 -12.95
CA PHE A 56 -85.52 27.72 -12.58
C PHE A 56 -84.76 26.97 -13.68
N TRP A 57 -84.85 27.42 -14.94
CA TRP A 57 -84.24 26.78 -16.12
C TRP A 57 -83.55 27.78 -17.05
N ILE A 58 -83.34 29.01 -16.56
CA ILE A 58 -82.54 30.03 -17.24
C ILE A 58 -81.12 29.93 -16.68
N ASP A 59 -80.16 30.14 -17.59
CA ASP A 59 -78.72 30.07 -17.39
C ASP A 59 -78.21 31.13 -18.38
N THR A 60 -78.04 32.36 -17.86
CA THR A 60 -77.96 33.59 -18.69
C THR A 60 -76.57 33.82 -19.28
N ASP A 61 -75.49 33.45 -18.59
CA ASP A 61 -74.10 33.58 -19.06
C ASP A 61 -73.43 32.26 -19.47
N MET A 62 -74.00 31.10 -19.10
CA MET A 62 -73.59 29.74 -19.49
C MET A 62 -72.42 29.16 -18.68
N ASP A 63 -72.33 29.50 -17.40
CA ASP A 63 -71.37 28.94 -16.43
C ASP A 63 -71.70 27.49 -15.98
N GLY A 64 -72.99 27.14 -15.92
CA GLY A 64 -73.51 25.85 -15.48
C GLY A 64 -74.39 25.85 -14.22
N LEU A 65 -74.64 27.02 -13.62
CA LEU A 65 -75.68 27.26 -12.61
C LEU A 65 -77.02 27.59 -13.30
N THR A 66 -77.93 28.22 -12.56
CA THR A 66 -79.16 28.83 -13.10
C THR A 66 -79.43 30.12 -12.35
N ASP A 67 -79.97 31.13 -13.04
CA ASP A 67 -80.16 32.48 -12.50
C ASP A 67 -80.88 32.47 -11.13
N TYR A 68 -81.86 31.57 -10.96
CA TYR A 68 -82.54 31.33 -9.68
C TYR A 68 -81.60 30.83 -8.56
N ALA A 69 -80.79 29.82 -8.85
CA ALA A 69 -79.93 29.17 -7.87
C ALA A 69 -78.79 30.08 -7.42
N GLU A 70 -78.22 30.83 -8.36
CA GLU A 70 -77.29 31.91 -8.10
C GLU A 70 -77.88 32.92 -7.11
N TYR A 71 -79.00 33.55 -7.47
CA TYR A 71 -79.63 34.59 -6.66
C TYR A 71 -80.11 34.10 -5.28
N HIS A 72 -80.76 32.94 -5.21
CA HIS A 72 -81.37 32.43 -3.96
C HIS A 72 -80.47 31.54 -3.10
N GLN A 73 -79.45 30.89 -3.68
CA GLN A 73 -78.64 29.88 -2.98
C GLN A 73 -77.17 30.28 -2.81
N TYR A 74 -76.54 30.88 -3.82
CA TYR A 74 -75.09 31.11 -3.84
C TYR A 74 -74.66 32.58 -3.67
N SER A 75 -75.52 33.53 -4.03
CA SER A 75 -75.28 34.99 -4.01
C SER A 75 -74.24 35.51 -5.01
N THR A 76 -74.08 34.79 -6.12
CA THR A 76 -73.35 35.18 -7.35
C THR A 76 -74.18 36.15 -8.23
N ASP A 77 -73.64 36.68 -9.33
CA ASP A 77 -74.39 37.54 -10.29
C ASP A 77 -74.76 36.76 -11.57
N PRO A 78 -76.07 36.50 -11.84
CA PRO A 78 -76.61 35.81 -13.04
C PRO A 78 -76.33 36.41 -14.42
N ASN A 79 -75.28 37.21 -14.55
CA ASN A 79 -74.87 37.90 -15.78
C ASN A 79 -73.33 37.92 -15.95
N ASP A 80 -72.59 37.40 -14.97
CA ASP A 80 -71.13 37.49 -14.83
C ASP A 80 -70.61 36.29 -14.03
N GLY A 81 -70.87 35.05 -14.51
CA GLY A 81 -70.46 33.74 -13.94
C GLY A 81 -68.94 33.48 -13.90
N ASP A 82 -68.23 34.41 -13.27
CA ASP A 82 -66.86 34.49 -12.74
C ASP A 82 -66.95 35.63 -11.70
N SER A 83 -67.75 35.39 -10.64
CA SER A 83 -68.39 36.43 -9.81
C SER A 83 -67.41 37.28 -8.98
N ASP A 84 -66.18 36.80 -8.78
CA ASP A 84 -65.11 37.58 -8.16
C ASP A 84 -63.94 37.95 -9.09
N GLY A 85 -63.85 37.30 -10.27
CA GLY A 85 -62.96 37.69 -11.37
C GLY A 85 -61.57 37.06 -11.33
N ASP A 86 -61.42 35.84 -10.82
CA ASP A 86 -60.16 35.08 -10.87
C ASP A 86 -59.96 34.34 -12.21
N GLY A 87 -61.04 33.92 -12.87
CA GLY A 87 -61.03 33.17 -14.13
C GLY A 87 -61.61 31.75 -14.06
N LEU A 88 -62.04 31.27 -12.89
CA LEU A 88 -62.91 30.10 -12.71
C LEU A 88 -64.39 30.50 -12.87
N PRO A 89 -65.23 29.69 -13.55
CA PRO A 89 -66.67 29.91 -13.53
C PRO A 89 -67.31 29.39 -12.24
N ASP A 90 -68.23 30.15 -11.66
CA ASP A 90 -68.91 29.85 -10.39
C ASP A 90 -69.51 28.41 -10.34
N GLY A 91 -70.10 27.98 -11.44
CA GLY A 91 -70.65 26.64 -11.63
C GLY A 91 -69.59 25.55 -11.76
N THR A 92 -68.38 25.85 -12.21
CA THR A 92 -67.25 24.91 -12.22
C THR A 92 -66.69 24.76 -10.81
N GLU A 93 -66.51 25.87 -10.09
CA GLU A 93 -66.13 25.89 -8.68
C GLU A 93 -67.05 25.03 -7.82
N LEU A 94 -68.36 25.30 -7.86
CA LEU A 94 -69.33 24.62 -6.99
C LEU A 94 -69.56 23.14 -7.36
N ASN A 95 -69.41 22.75 -8.63
CA ASN A 95 -69.67 21.37 -9.08
C ASN A 95 -68.42 20.48 -9.17
N GLU A 96 -67.23 21.03 -9.44
CA GLU A 96 -66.01 20.24 -9.64
C GLU A 96 -64.97 20.43 -8.52
N PHE A 97 -64.69 21.67 -8.09
CA PHE A 97 -63.57 21.98 -7.17
C PHE A 97 -63.97 22.14 -5.69
N MET A 98 -65.22 22.52 -5.43
CA MET A 98 -65.80 22.80 -4.10
C MET A 98 -65.20 24.01 -3.36
N SER A 99 -64.78 25.02 -4.13
CA SER A 99 -64.38 26.37 -3.69
C SER A 99 -65.61 27.26 -3.38
N ASP A 100 -65.42 28.58 -3.26
CA ASP A 100 -66.43 29.57 -2.82
C ASP A 100 -66.40 30.76 -3.80
N PRO A 101 -67.35 30.86 -4.76
CA PRO A 101 -67.29 31.72 -5.96
C PRO A 101 -67.52 33.22 -5.70
N LEU A 102 -67.04 33.68 -4.55
CA LEU A 102 -67.07 35.06 -4.06
C LEU A 102 -65.72 35.40 -3.36
N VAL A 103 -64.70 34.55 -3.51
CA VAL A 103 -63.45 34.51 -2.74
C VAL A 103 -62.23 34.00 -3.55
N ALA A 104 -62.06 34.47 -4.79
CA ALA A 104 -60.88 34.43 -5.66
C ALA A 104 -59.75 33.49 -5.20
N ASP A 105 -59.69 32.30 -5.79
CA ASP A 105 -58.75 31.26 -5.42
C ASP A 105 -57.31 31.64 -5.81
N PRO A 106 -56.32 31.32 -4.96
CA PRO A 106 -54.93 31.57 -5.28
C PRO A 106 -54.38 30.61 -6.34
N ASP A 107 -53.79 31.23 -7.36
CA ASP A 107 -52.63 30.81 -8.14
C ASP A 107 -51.51 31.79 -7.73
N SER A 108 -50.64 31.40 -6.78
CA SER A 108 -49.73 32.34 -6.13
C SER A 108 -48.41 32.58 -6.88
N ASP A 109 -48.01 31.66 -7.78
CA ASP A 109 -46.78 31.75 -8.57
C ASP A 109 -46.99 32.10 -10.07
N LEU A 110 -48.23 31.98 -10.57
CA LEU A 110 -48.71 32.31 -11.91
C LEU A 110 -48.36 31.30 -13.02
N ASP A 111 -48.32 30.00 -12.70
CA ASP A 111 -48.24 28.89 -13.66
C ASP A 111 -49.59 28.56 -14.35
N GLY A 112 -50.72 28.79 -13.65
CA GLY A 112 -52.07 28.59 -14.15
C GLY A 112 -52.84 27.39 -13.59
N TRP A 113 -52.26 26.66 -12.62
CA TRP A 113 -53.00 25.77 -11.72
C TRP A 113 -53.32 26.49 -10.39
N TYR A 114 -54.46 26.16 -9.78
CA TYR A 114 -54.86 26.75 -8.49
C TYR A 114 -54.44 25.87 -7.31
N HIS A 115 -54.30 26.45 -6.12
CA HIS A 115 -53.80 25.82 -4.88
C HIS A 115 -54.48 24.52 -4.40
N PHE A 116 -55.60 24.10 -5.02
CA PHE A 116 -56.33 22.87 -4.74
C PHE A 116 -56.16 21.79 -5.82
N GLN A 117 -55.60 22.16 -6.99
CA GLN A 117 -55.15 21.25 -8.06
C GLN A 117 -53.65 20.98 -7.93
N ASP A 118 -52.90 22.04 -7.60
CA ASP A 118 -51.44 22.02 -7.51
C ASP A 118 -50.93 21.39 -6.19
N CYS A 119 -49.69 20.89 -6.25
CA CYS A 119 -48.97 20.32 -5.12
C CYS A 119 -48.03 21.32 -4.40
N ASP A 120 -47.72 22.52 -4.94
CA ASP A 120 -46.83 23.51 -4.29
C ASP A 120 -46.95 24.97 -4.81
N ASP A 121 -48.12 25.61 -4.62
CA ASP A 121 -48.56 26.96 -5.10
C ASP A 121 -47.57 28.15 -4.93
N ASP A 122 -46.43 27.96 -4.24
CA ASP A 122 -45.33 28.91 -4.08
C ASP A 122 -44.14 28.67 -5.10
N ASP A 123 -44.17 27.64 -5.97
CA ASP A 123 -43.03 27.17 -6.80
C ASP A 123 -43.40 26.72 -8.25
N PHE A 124 -43.56 27.71 -9.14
CA PHE A 124 -43.92 27.64 -10.58
C PHE A 124 -43.35 26.48 -11.43
N GLU A 125 -42.31 25.78 -11.00
CA GLU A 125 -41.78 24.60 -11.70
C GLU A 125 -42.40 23.27 -11.24
N ARG A 126 -43.38 23.29 -10.33
CA ARG A 126 -44.11 22.12 -9.82
C ARG A 126 -45.60 22.33 -10.05
N ALA A 127 -46.21 21.55 -10.94
CA ALA A 127 -47.65 21.55 -11.17
C ALA A 127 -48.12 20.38 -12.06
N PRO A 128 -49.40 20.00 -12.06
CA PRO A 128 -49.91 18.89 -12.87
C PRO A 128 -49.61 18.98 -14.38
N GLU A 129 -49.31 17.84 -15.01
CA GLU A 129 -48.97 17.68 -16.44
C GLU A 129 -47.69 18.41 -16.93
N ARG A 130 -46.84 18.95 -16.03
CA ARG A 130 -45.50 19.43 -16.41
C ARG A 130 -44.56 18.26 -16.78
N PRO A 131 -43.46 18.48 -17.53
CA PRO A 131 -42.41 17.48 -17.69
C PRO A 131 -41.38 17.58 -16.56
N GLU A 132 -40.93 16.44 -16.04
CA GLU A 132 -39.80 16.37 -15.10
C GLU A 132 -38.51 16.99 -15.67
N GLU A 133 -37.83 17.79 -14.85
CA GLU A 133 -36.43 18.17 -15.01
C GLU A 133 -35.59 17.50 -13.93
N LEU A 134 -34.31 17.21 -14.22
CA LEU A 134 -33.39 16.58 -13.25
C LEU A 134 -32.88 17.62 -12.24
N ASP A 135 -33.79 18.15 -11.40
CA ASP A 135 -33.49 19.15 -10.37
C ASP A 135 -33.80 18.69 -8.93
N GLY A 136 -34.41 17.51 -8.76
CA GLY A 136 -34.72 16.91 -7.46
C GLY A 136 -36.06 17.35 -6.88
N LYS A 137 -37.00 17.76 -7.74
CA LYS A 137 -38.39 18.08 -7.41
C LYS A 137 -39.32 16.99 -7.96
N ASP A 138 -40.55 17.06 -7.50
CA ASP A 138 -41.72 16.43 -8.12
C ASP A 138 -42.34 17.54 -9.00
N ASN A 139 -42.02 17.55 -10.30
CA ASN A 139 -42.46 18.63 -11.20
C ASN A 139 -43.89 18.40 -11.71
N ASP A 140 -44.32 17.16 -11.97
CA ASP A 140 -45.64 16.82 -12.53
C ASP A 140 -46.75 16.49 -11.50
N CYS A 141 -46.42 16.48 -10.20
CA CYS A 141 -47.32 16.21 -9.08
C CYS A 141 -47.87 14.76 -8.96
N ASP A 142 -47.16 13.71 -9.41
CA ASP A 142 -47.59 12.29 -9.26
C ASP A 142 -47.17 11.56 -7.96
N ASP A 143 -46.54 12.25 -7.00
CA ASP A 143 -45.82 11.73 -5.80
C ASP A 143 -44.44 11.07 -6.10
N LEU A 144 -43.92 11.15 -7.33
CA LEU A 144 -42.55 10.76 -7.69
C LEU A 144 -41.64 11.99 -7.89
N VAL A 145 -40.37 11.77 -8.23
CA VAL A 145 -39.30 12.79 -8.32
C VAL A 145 -38.33 12.30 -9.38
N ASP A 146 -38.08 13.10 -10.41
CA ASP A 146 -37.14 12.86 -11.50
C ASP A 146 -37.32 11.46 -12.17
N GLU A 147 -38.51 10.83 -12.14
CA GLU A 147 -38.67 9.40 -12.47
C GLU A 147 -38.50 9.05 -13.96
N ASP A 148 -38.79 10.00 -14.85
CA ASP A 148 -38.51 9.91 -16.29
C ASP A 148 -36.99 9.77 -16.59
N PHE A 149 -36.13 9.95 -15.57
CA PHE A 149 -34.68 9.73 -15.61
C PHE A 149 -34.21 8.37 -15.02
N TYR A 150 -35.10 7.52 -14.46
CA TYR A 150 -34.69 6.25 -13.83
C TYR A 150 -34.02 5.23 -14.76
N GLU A 151 -34.52 5.06 -15.99
CA GLU A 151 -33.96 4.16 -17.02
C GLU A 151 -33.13 4.92 -18.08
N ARG A 152 -32.84 6.20 -17.85
CA ARG A 152 -32.12 7.07 -18.77
C ARG A 152 -30.62 6.99 -18.50
N ASP A 153 -29.83 6.91 -19.56
CA ASP A 153 -28.37 6.78 -19.55
C ASP A 153 -27.91 7.67 -20.72
N THR A 154 -27.53 8.92 -20.39
CA THR A 154 -27.34 10.00 -21.38
C THR A 154 -25.96 9.97 -22.05
N ASP A 155 -24.91 9.48 -21.39
CA ASP A 155 -23.55 9.38 -21.96
C ASP A 155 -23.10 7.94 -22.32
N GLY A 156 -23.64 6.90 -21.67
CA GLY A 156 -23.42 5.50 -21.98
C GLY A 156 -22.47 4.73 -21.04
N ASP A 157 -22.20 5.21 -19.83
CA ASP A 157 -21.33 4.53 -18.85
C ASP A 157 -21.99 3.29 -18.20
N GLY A 158 -23.32 3.31 -18.03
CA GLY A 158 -24.13 2.25 -17.43
C GLY A 158 -24.68 2.53 -16.02
N LEU A 159 -24.50 3.74 -15.50
CA LEU A 159 -25.36 4.34 -14.48
C LEU A 159 -26.69 4.80 -15.12
N SER A 160 -27.49 5.54 -14.37
CA SER A 160 -28.60 6.31 -14.94
C SER A 160 -28.59 7.75 -14.44
N ASP A 161 -29.06 8.70 -15.28
CA ASP A 161 -29.08 10.15 -15.02
C ASP A 161 -29.63 10.46 -13.61
N TYR A 162 -30.73 9.80 -13.22
CA TYR A 162 -31.30 9.88 -11.86
C TYR A 162 -30.29 9.44 -10.79
N SER A 163 -29.66 8.28 -11.00
CA SER A 163 -28.81 7.65 -10.00
C SER A 163 -27.55 8.47 -9.71
N GLU A 164 -27.02 9.10 -10.75
CA GLU A 164 -25.89 10.01 -10.73
C GLU A 164 -26.21 11.26 -9.90
N TYR A 165 -27.26 11.99 -10.28
CA TYR A 165 -27.69 13.21 -9.59
C TYR A 165 -28.01 12.95 -8.11
N HIS A 166 -28.82 11.93 -7.81
CA HIS A 166 -29.33 11.67 -6.46
C HIS A 166 -28.40 10.89 -5.53
N ASN A 167 -27.61 9.93 -6.04
CA ASN A 167 -26.83 9.02 -5.19
C ASN A 167 -25.32 9.24 -5.24
N TYR A 168 -24.77 9.67 -6.39
CA TYR A 168 -23.32 9.68 -6.62
C TYR A 168 -22.72 11.08 -6.76
N SER A 169 -23.53 12.09 -7.11
CA SER A 169 -23.11 13.46 -7.41
C SER A 169 -22.15 13.58 -8.60
N THR A 170 -22.28 12.66 -9.56
CA THR A 170 -21.58 12.65 -10.86
C THR A 170 -22.33 13.48 -11.90
N SER A 171 -21.78 13.58 -13.12
CA SER A 171 -22.28 14.44 -14.20
C SER A 171 -22.84 13.62 -15.36
N PHE A 172 -24.17 13.45 -15.40
CA PHE A 172 -24.93 12.65 -16.38
C PHE A 172 -24.75 12.98 -17.88
N ASP A 173 -23.89 13.94 -18.24
CA ASP A 173 -23.47 14.22 -19.62
C ASP A 173 -21.96 13.96 -19.87
N SER A 174 -21.28 13.29 -18.94
CA SER A 174 -19.84 13.05 -18.90
C SER A 174 -19.44 11.81 -18.08
N ALA A 175 -19.50 10.64 -18.72
CA ALA A 175 -19.12 9.28 -18.26
C ALA A 175 -17.79 9.11 -17.49
N ASP A 176 -16.98 10.15 -17.41
CA ASP A 176 -15.75 10.32 -16.65
C ASP A 176 -15.86 11.76 -16.11
N THR A 177 -16.40 11.91 -14.90
CA THR A 177 -16.82 13.21 -14.35
C THR A 177 -15.62 14.10 -14.06
N ASP A 178 -14.56 13.54 -13.50
CA ASP A 178 -13.40 14.30 -13.01
C ASP A 178 -12.17 14.28 -13.95
N GLN A 179 -12.20 13.43 -14.99
CA GLN A 179 -11.27 13.37 -16.12
C GLN A 179 -9.89 12.74 -15.82
N ASP A 180 -9.85 11.69 -14.99
CA ASP A 180 -8.66 10.85 -14.81
C ASP A 180 -8.51 9.70 -15.83
N GLY A 181 -9.60 9.28 -16.47
CA GLY A 181 -9.63 8.23 -17.50
C GLY A 181 -10.28 6.89 -17.11
N VAL A 182 -10.81 6.74 -15.90
CA VAL A 182 -11.79 5.69 -15.55
C VAL A 182 -13.22 6.22 -15.80
N ASP A 183 -14.18 5.32 -16.05
CA ASP A 183 -15.61 5.70 -16.16
C ASP A 183 -16.36 5.53 -14.82
N ASP A 184 -17.24 6.49 -14.51
CA ASP A 184 -17.87 6.66 -13.19
C ASP A 184 -18.58 5.37 -12.73
N GLY A 185 -19.29 4.72 -13.64
CA GLY A 185 -19.96 3.44 -13.46
C GLY A 185 -19.01 2.27 -13.22
N THR A 186 -17.82 2.25 -13.85
CA THR A 186 -16.76 1.28 -13.51
C THR A 186 -16.23 1.50 -12.11
N GLU A 187 -16.03 2.76 -11.69
CA GLU A 187 -15.58 3.09 -10.34
C GLU A 187 -16.58 2.62 -9.28
N ILE A 188 -17.85 2.97 -9.45
CA ILE A 188 -18.94 2.58 -8.55
C ILE A 188 -19.15 1.05 -8.55
N ALA A 189 -18.97 0.38 -9.70
CA ALA A 189 -19.06 -1.07 -9.80
C ALA A 189 -17.86 -1.82 -9.17
N ARG A 190 -16.67 -1.21 -9.14
CA ARG A 190 -15.47 -1.77 -8.49
C ARG A 190 -15.39 -1.42 -7.00
N GLY A 191 -15.79 -0.21 -6.62
CA GLY A 191 -15.76 0.31 -5.25
C GLY A 191 -14.34 0.54 -4.71
N LEU A 192 -13.41 0.99 -5.56
CA LEU A 192 -11.99 1.19 -5.23
C LEU A 192 -11.62 2.68 -5.18
N SER A 193 -12.13 3.45 -6.13
CA SER A 193 -11.86 4.87 -6.42
C SER A 193 -13.08 5.74 -6.08
N SER A 194 -13.18 6.96 -6.66
CA SER A 194 -14.24 7.93 -6.38
C SER A 194 -14.48 8.89 -7.56
N PRO A 195 -15.64 8.83 -8.26
CA PRO A 195 -15.91 9.50 -9.56
C PRO A 195 -16.18 11.01 -9.48
N VAL A 196 -15.52 11.69 -8.55
CA VAL A 196 -15.59 13.14 -8.32
C VAL A 196 -14.25 13.69 -7.79
N PHE A 197 -13.19 12.86 -7.75
CA PHE A 197 -11.95 13.13 -7.02
C PHE A 197 -10.62 12.68 -7.67
N THR A 198 -10.53 12.50 -8.99
CA THR A 198 -9.30 12.29 -9.79
C THR A 198 -8.24 11.42 -9.10
N ASP A 199 -8.16 10.15 -9.45
CA ASP A 199 -7.04 9.34 -9.03
C ASP A 199 -5.72 9.81 -9.65
N TYR A 200 -4.62 9.35 -9.04
CA TYR A 200 -3.27 9.65 -9.48
C TYR A 200 -2.48 8.37 -9.72
N ASP A 201 -1.79 8.37 -10.86
CA ASP A 201 -0.57 7.61 -11.14
C ASP A 201 0.60 8.61 -10.98
N ARG A 202 1.25 8.65 -9.81
CA ARG A 202 2.20 9.72 -9.47
C ARG A 202 3.61 9.49 -9.97
N ASP A 203 4.01 8.26 -10.27
CA ASP A 203 5.34 7.94 -10.82
C ASP A 203 5.36 7.50 -12.29
N ASN A 204 4.19 7.20 -12.86
CA ASN A 204 3.86 7.02 -14.28
C ASN A 204 4.22 5.63 -14.83
N ASP A 205 3.87 4.57 -14.09
CA ASP A 205 4.02 3.18 -14.51
C ASP A 205 2.77 2.56 -15.17
N GLY A 206 1.58 3.11 -14.90
CA GLY A 206 0.29 2.67 -15.44
C GLY A 206 -0.71 2.08 -14.43
N PHE A 207 -0.40 2.08 -13.13
CA PHE A 207 -1.37 1.81 -12.05
C PHE A 207 -1.71 3.11 -11.28
N TYR A 208 -2.84 3.11 -10.59
CA TYR A 208 -3.35 4.25 -9.81
C TYR A 208 -3.29 3.95 -8.30
N GLU A 209 -3.26 4.99 -7.45
CA GLU A 209 -3.16 4.93 -5.97
C GLU A 209 -4.17 3.98 -5.25
N TYR A 210 -5.24 3.52 -5.91
CA TYR A 210 -6.18 2.53 -5.36
C TYR A 210 -5.88 1.06 -5.72
N ASP A 211 -5.20 0.80 -6.84
CA ASP A 211 -4.77 -0.54 -7.27
C ASP A 211 -3.29 -0.79 -6.88
N ASP A 212 -2.47 0.26 -6.75
CA ASP A 212 -1.05 0.20 -6.34
C ASP A 212 -0.86 0.23 -4.81
N CYS A 213 0.18 -0.47 -4.32
CA CYS A 213 0.57 -0.52 -2.92
C CYS A 213 1.66 0.50 -2.50
N ASP A 214 2.43 1.12 -3.42
CA ASP A 214 3.24 2.34 -3.15
C ASP A 214 3.46 3.18 -4.43
N ASP A 215 2.44 3.95 -4.84
CA ASP A 215 2.35 4.90 -5.99
C ASP A 215 3.44 6.01 -6.05
N LEU A 216 4.46 5.93 -5.19
CA LEU A 216 5.68 6.72 -5.27
C LEU A 216 6.88 5.95 -5.85
N VAL A 217 6.71 4.66 -6.20
CA VAL A 217 7.76 3.69 -6.53
C VAL A 217 7.33 2.69 -7.63
N GLY A 218 7.25 3.12 -8.90
CA GLY A 218 6.93 2.34 -10.12
C GLY A 218 7.91 1.22 -10.52
N SER A 219 8.36 0.44 -9.55
CA SER A 219 8.75 -0.96 -9.63
C SER A 219 7.92 -1.86 -8.72
N THR A 220 7.02 -1.27 -7.94
CA THR A 220 6.10 -1.86 -6.96
C THR A 220 4.69 -1.60 -7.52
N TYR A 221 3.99 -2.65 -7.94
CA TYR A 221 2.66 -2.57 -8.58
C TYR A 221 2.06 -3.98 -8.77
N PRO A 222 0.73 -4.13 -8.94
CA PRO A 222 0.06 -5.42 -9.14
C PRO A 222 0.68 -6.31 -10.23
N GLY A 223 1.35 -7.39 -9.82
CA GLY A 223 2.00 -8.33 -10.72
C GLY A 223 3.36 -7.86 -11.28
N ALA A 224 4.14 -7.14 -10.48
CA ALA A 224 5.54 -6.80 -10.77
C ALA A 224 6.47 -8.04 -10.76
N VAL A 225 7.75 -7.85 -10.42
CA VAL A 225 8.70 -8.96 -10.25
C VAL A 225 9.61 -8.70 -9.05
N GLU A 226 9.24 -9.34 -7.95
CA GLU A 226 9.95 -9.38 -6.67
C GLU A 226 11.48 -9.24 -6.75
N GLN A 227 11.99 -8.22 -6.07
CA GLN A 227 13.39 -7.95 -5.83
C GLN A 227 13.68 -8.16 -4.35
N TRP A 228 14.84 -8.73 -3.99
CA TRP A 228 15.18 -8.92 -2.56
C TRP A 228 15.43 -7.58 -1.85
N ASN A 229 14.36 -6.94 -1.38
CA ASN A 229 14.30 -5.56 -0.92
C ASN A 229 13.49 -5.39 0.38
N GLY A 230 12.67 -6.36 0.80
CA GLY A 230 11.80 -6.24 1.98
C GLY A 230 10.62 -5.30 1.74
N VAL A 231 10.01 -5.43 0.56
CA VAL A 231 8.79 -4.80 0.08
C VAL A 231 8.01 -5.88 -0.68
N ASP A 232 6.69 -5.82 -0.61
CA ASP A 232 5.77 -6.52 -1.52
C ASP A 232 5.81 -5.73 -2.85
N ASP A 233 6.69 -6.10 -3.81
CA ASP A 233 6.77 -5.41 -5.11
C ASP A 233 5.54 -5.77 -5.98
N ASP A 234 4.97 -6.97 -5.82
CA ASP A 234 3.89 -7.55 -6.64
C ASP A 234 2.46 -7.20 -6.16
N CYS A 235 2.32 -6.66 -4.95
CA CYS A 235 1.07 -6.33 -4.23
C CYS A 235 0.15 -7.54 -3.93
N ASP A 236 0.72 -8.74 -3.73
CA ASP A 236 0.02 -10.01 -3.41
C ASP A 236 -0.22 -10.21 -1.90
N GLY A 237 0.59 -9.57 -1.06
CA GLY A 237 0.50 -9.59 0.40
C GLY A 237 1.51 -10.52 1.11
N GLU A 238 2.41 -11.17 0.38
CA GLU A 238 3.65 -11.76 0.90
C GLU A 238 4.85 -10.82 0.55
N GLU A 239 6.06 -11.07 1.09
CA GLU A 239 7.24 -10.21 0.86
C GLU A 239 8.44 -11.02 0.33
N ASP A 240 9.19 -10.47 -0.64
CA ASP A 240 10.38 -11.07 -1.24
C ASP A 240 10.16 -12.49 -1.84
N GLU A 241 8.96 -12.92 -2.28
CA GLU A 241 8.71 -14.32 -2.68
C GLU A 241 9.11 -14.63 -4.14
N PHE A 242 9.23 -15.91 -4.48
CA PHE A 242 9.88 -16.45 -5.71
C PHE A 242 11.33 -15.98 -6.00
N VAL A 243 11.89 -15.05 -5.20
CA VAL A 243 13.23 -14.45 -5.34
C VAL A 243 14.35 -15.48 -5.31
N ASN A 244 15.31 -15.32 -6.22
CA ASN A 244 16.52 -16.13 -6.34
C ASN A 244 17.59 -15.76 -5.29
N ARG A 245 17.28 -15.91 -3.99
CA ARG A 245 18.15 -15.61 -2.83
C ARG A 245 19.56 -16.23 -2.97
N LEU A 246 19.68 -17.45 -3.52
CA LEU A 246 21.00 -18.09 -3.79
C LEU A 246 21.84 -17.40 -4.87
N GLY A 247 21.21 -16.71 -5.82
CA GLY A 247 21.89 -15.88 -6.82
C GLY A 247 22.29 -14.51 -6.28
N LEU A 248 21.46 -13.92 -5.41
CA LEU A 248 21.62 -12.55 -4.93
C LEU A 248 22.63 -12.39 -3.79
N VAL A 249 22.77 -13.36 -2.88
CA VAL A 249 23.91 -13.33 -1.93
C VAL A 249 25.21 -13.49 -2.72
N LEU A 250 26.02 -12.44 -2.80
CA LEU A 250 27.38 -12.47 -3.34
C LEU A 250 28.39 -12.70 -2.23
N SER A 251 29.62 -13.12 -2.57
CA SER A 251 30.71 -13.32 -1.61
C SER A 251 32.08 -13.10 -2.23
N ASN A 252 33.09 -12.75 -1.41
CA ASN A 252 34.47 -12.56 -1.86
C ASN A 252 35.18 -13.86 -2.32
N TYR A 253 34.61 -15.02 -2.00
CA TYR A 253 35.04 -16.34 -2.49
C TYR A 253 33.89 -17.12 -3.15
N ASP A 254 34.22 -17.99 -4.11
CA ASP A 254 33.26 -18.87 -4.77
C ASP A 254 32.58 -19.82 -3.75
N LYS A 255 31.25 -19.81 -3.73
CA LYS A 255 30.42 -20.75 -2.95
C LYS A 255 30.77 -22.21 -3.33
N SER A 256 30.57 -23.15 -2.41
CA SER A 256 30.67 -24.58 -2.69
C SER A 256 29.31 -25.29 -2.71
N SER A 257 28.38 -24.87 -1.86
CA SER A 257 26.95 -25.23 -1.96
C SER A 257 26.06 -24.14 -1.38
N GLY A 258 24.78 -24.17 -1.73
CA GLY A 258 23.74 -23.34 -1.10
C GLY A 258 22.37 -23.97 -1.20
N THR A 259 21.50 -23.73 -0.24
CA THR A 259 20.12 -24.25 -0.16
C THR A 259 19.25 -23.24 0.59
N VAL A 260 18.04 -22.96 0.09
CA VAL A 260 17.04 -22.17 0.81
C VAL A 260 16.04 -23.13 1.44
N PHE A 261 15.71 -22.94 2.71
CA PHE A 261 14.68 -23.68 3.42
C PHE A 261 13.55 -22.74 3.86
N LEU A 262 12.34 -23.27 3.98
CA LEU A 262 11.22 -22.64 4.70
C LEU A 262 11.30 -22.98 6.20
N GLU A 263 10.63 -22.22 7.06
CA GLU A 263 10.59 -22.42 8.52
C GLU A 263 10.19 -23.85 8.93
N ASN A 264 9.30 -24.48 8.14
CA ASN A 264 8.87 -25.87 8.32
C ASN A 264 9.94 -26.93 7.97
N GLY A 265 11.13 -26.51 7.54
CA GLY A 265 12.28 -27.37 7.20
C GLY A 265 12.26 -27.97 5.80
N ASN A 266 11.26 -27.64 4.96
CA ASN A 266 11.27 -28.05 3.54
C ASN A 266 12.24 -27.17 2.73
N ILE A 267 12.79 -27.73 1.65
CA ILE A 267 13.67 -27.02 0.73
C ILE A 267 12.81 -26.19 -0.25
N TYR A 268 13.14 -24.91 -0.38
CA TYR A 268 12.53 -23.96 -1.30
C TYR A 268 13.33 -23.90 -2.62
N ASP A 269 14.64 -23.65 -2.55
CA ASP A 269 15.56 -23.70 -3.69
C ASP A 269 16.82 -24.52 -3.37
N GLY A 270 17.31 -25.22 -4.39
CA GLY A 270 18.45 -26.13 -4.30
C GLY A 270 18.07 -27.56 -3.90
N PRO A 271 18.98 -28.31 -3.26
CA PRO A 271 20.34 -27.91 -2.89
C PRO A 271 21.22 -27.75 -4.15
N ARG A 272 21.87 -26.58 -4.28
CA ARG A 272 22.79 -26.27 -5.38
C ARG A 272 24.23 -26.58 -4.95
N THR A 273 24.97 -27.32 -5.76
CA THR A 273 26.42 -27.58 -5.55
C THR A 273 27.21 -26.91 -6.68
N TYR A 274 28.21 -26.11 -6.31
CA TYR A 274 29.03 -25.33 -7.24
C TYR A 274 30.41 -25.98 -7.39
N SER A 275 30.97 -25.94 -8.60
CA SER A 275 32.27 -26.57 -8.92
C SER A 275 33.46 -25.66 -8.58
N SER A 276 33.54 -25.22 -7.33
CA SER A 276 34.61 -24.34 -6.82
C SER A 276 35.84 -25.10 -6.32
N ILE A 277 36.98 -24.42 -6.30
CA ILE A 277 38.23 -24.90 -5.71
C ILE A 277 38.23 -24.50 -4.22
N PRO A 278 38.55 -25.39 -3.26
CA PRO A 278 38.62 -25.03 -1.85
C PRO A 278 39.58 -23.87 -1.58
N VAL A 279 39.13 -22.90 -0.78
CA VAL A 279 39.90 -21.68 -0.47
C VAL A 279 41.02 -22.03 0.50
N THR A 280 42.27 -21.78 0.13
CA THR A 280 43.43 -22.09 0.98
C THR A 280 43.70 -20.99 2.01
N TRP A 281 43.88 -21.36 3.28
CA TRP A 281 44.22 -20.44 4.38
C TRP A 281 45.42 -20.95 5.17
N ASP A 282 46.52 -20.18 5.21
CA ASP A 282 47.62 -20.41 6.14
C ASP A 282 47.28 -19.87 7.54
N SER A 283 46.57 -20.70 8.30
CA SER A 283 46.11 -20.39 9.66
C SER A 283 47.23 -20.01 10.63
N ALA A 284 48.50 -20.31 10.36
CA ALA A 284 49.60 -19.95 11.26
C ALA A 284 50.14 -18.53 11.05
N ASN A 285 49.99 -17.98 9.84
CA ASN A 285 50.63 -16.72 9.43
C ASN A 285 49.65 -15.64 8.95
N GLU A 286 48.46 -16.03 8.48
CA GLU A 286 47.49 -15.15 7.82
C GLU A 286 46.16 -15.13 8.58
N SER A 287 45.49 -13.98 8.61
CA SER A 287 44.08 -13.89 9.01
C SER A 287 43.18 -14.22 7.81
N PHE A 288 42.10 -14.95 8.04
CA PHE A 288 41.10 -15.25 7.01
C PHE A 288 39.88 -14.33 7.16
N GLU A 289 39.48 -13.71 6.06
CA GLU A 289 38.34 -12.79 6.00
C GLU A 289 37.36 -13.25 4.91
N ILE A 290 36.12 -13.54 5.28
CA ILE A 290 35.03 -13.80 4.35
C ILE A 290 33.94 -12.74 4.52
N SER A 291 33.38 -12.28 3.41
CA SER A 291 32.33 -11.26 3.39
C SER A 291 31.23 -11.67 2.42
N VAL A 292 29.97 -11.56 2.84
CA VAL A 292 28.80 -11.60 1.95
C VAL A 292 28.32 -10.19 1.60
N SER A 293 27.69 -10.05 0.44
CA SER A 293 27.04 -8.81 -0.02
C SER A 293 25.83 -9.15 -0.91
N GLY A 294 25.15 -8.14 -1.46
CA GLY A 294 23.93 -8.33 -2.25
C GLY A 294 22.65 -8.52 -1.44
N ILE A 295 22.76 -8.88 -0.15
CA ILE A 295 21.69 -8.72 0.84
C ILE A 295 21.56 -7.23 1.15
N GLN A 296 20.37 -6.65 0.97
CA GLN A 296 20.09 -5.23 1.26
C GLN A 296 20.07 -4.95 2.79
N SER A 297 19.65 -3.75 3.19
CA SER A 297 19.53 -3.36 4.61
C SER A 297 18.10 -3.07 5.06
N SER A 298 17.14 -3.15 4.14
CA SER A 298 15.70 -3.05 4.37
C SER A 298 15.10 -4.41 4.76
N VAL A 299 15.53 -5.49 4.09
CA VAL A 299 15.26 -6.93 4.32
C VAL A 299 15.55 -7.41 5.77
N ASP A 300 16.10 -6.55 6.65
CA ASP A 300 16.45 -6.77 8.09
C ASP A 300 17.14 -8.12 8.48
N ALA A 301 17.67 -8.84 7.50
CA ALA A 301 18.06 -10.24 7.59
C ALA A 301 19.18 -10.54 8.60
N ILE A 302 18.95 -11.55 9.44
CA ILE A 302 19.91 -12.00 10.46
C ILE A 302 20.86 -13.03 9.84
N ILE A 303 22.16 -12.71 9.82
CA ILE A 303 23.20 -13.59 9.29
C ILE A 303 23.95 -14.27 10.44
N THR A 304 23.79 -15.59 10.56
CA THR A 304 24.56 -16.41 11.51
C THR A 304 25.69 -17.14 10.79
N TRP A 305 26.84 -17.27 11.45
CA TRP A 305 28.04 -17.90 10.88
C TRP A 305 28.51 -19.05 11.76
N SER A 306 28.92 -20.16 11.12
CA SER A 306 29.51 -21.29 11.82
C SER A 306 30.57 -21.99 10.99
N MET A 307 31.59 -22.57 11.64
CA MET A 307 32.62 -23.37 10.98
C MET A 307 32.72 -24.74 11.65
N SER A 308 32.50 -25.78 10.85
CA SER A 308 32.48 -27.20 11.27
C SER A 308 31.66 -27.50 12.55
N GLY A 309 30.61 -26.71 12.80
CA GLY A 309 29.68 -26.86 13.94
C GLY A 309 29.88 -25.89 15.10
N TYR A 310 30.92 -25.04 15.07
CA TYR A 310 31.10 -23.97 16.06
C TYR A 310 30.56 -22.64 15.54
N SER A 311 29.81 -21.89 16.36
CA SER A 311 29.39 -20.52 16.03
C SER A 311 30.59 -19.57 15.97
N LEU A 312 30.54 -18.60 15.06
CA LEU A 312 31.54 -17.55 14.85
C LEU A 312 31.03 -16.15 15.24
N GLU A 313 29.93 -16.02 16.00
CA GLU A 313 29.34 -14.72 16.42
C GLU A 313 30.36 -13.71 17.00
N VAL A 314 31.41 -14.19 17.68
CA VAL A 314 32.46 -13.34 18.29
C VAL A 314 33.46 -12.80 17.25
N ASN A 315 33.52 -13.42 16.07
CA ASN A 315 34.38 -13.08 14.94
C ASN A 315 33.64 -12.28 13.83
N THR A 316 32.34 -12.06 13.98
CA THR A 316 31.49 -11.37 13.00
C THR A 316 31.56 -9.84 13.16
N SER A 317 31.43 -9.12 12.05
CA SER A 317 31.26 -7.67 12.01
C SER A 317 29.92 -7.20 12.59
N GLN A 318 29.82 -5.90 12.91
CA GLN A 318 28.60 -5.32 13.52
C GLN A 318 27.36 -5.36 12.62
N ASP A 319 27.54 -5.54 11.31
CA ASP A 319 26.49 -5.67 10.29
C ASP A 319 26.20 -7.13 9.91
N GLY A 320 26.79 -8.12 10.60
CA GLY A 320 26.60 -9.55 10.33
C GLY A 320 27.28 -10.08 9.05
N LYS A 321 27.69 -9.20 8.13
CA LYS A 321 28.03 -9.54 6.74
C LYS A 321 29.48 -10.03 6.55
N THR A 322 30.38 -9.83 7.50
CA THR A 322 31.80 -10.21 7.41
C THR A 322 32.26 -11.01 8.64
N VAL A 323 33.13 -12.00 8.44
CA VAL A 323 33.77 -12.77 9.52
C VAL A 323 35.29 -12.74 9.36
N ILE A 324 36.00 -12.45 10.46
CA ILE A 324 37.46 -12.39 10.51
C ILE A 324 38.00 -13.41 11.51
N LEU A 325 38.71 -14.41 11.00
CA LEU A 325 39.45 -15.40 11.78
C LEU A 325 40.90 -14.97 11.90
N MET A 326 41.37 -14.80 13.14
CA MET A 326 42.78 -14.49 13.44
C MET A 326 43.68 -15.73 13.28
N PRO A 327 45.01 -15.54 13.11
CA PRO A 327 45.94 -16.67 13.07
C PRO A 327 45.85 -17.57 14.32
N ILE A 328 45.81 -18.88 14.10
CA ILE A 328 45.71 -19.92 15.10
C ILE A 328 47.10 -20.28 15.62
N HIS A 329 47.25 -20.38 16.94
CA HIS A 329 48.51 -20.73 17.59
C HIS A 329 48.33 -21.95 18.49
N CYS A 330 48.52 -23.15 17.94
CA CYS A 330 48.25 -24.48 18.54
C CYS A 330 48.97 -24.86 19.85
N ARG A 331 49.52 -23.88 20.60
CA ARG A 331 50.01 -24.04 21.97
C ARG A 331 49.21 -23.24 23.00
N ASP A 332 48.50 -22.20 22.54
CA ASP A 332 47.85 -21.18 23.36
C ASP A 332 46.34 -21.06 23.02
N THR A 333 45.75 -22.12 22.45
CA THR A 333 44.34 -22.18 22.03
C THR A 333 43.40 -22.48 23.20
N GLU A 334 42.57 -21.51 23.58
CA GLU A 334 41.51 -21.66 24.60
C GLU A 334 40.12 -21.95 23.97
N GLU A 335 39.99 -21.91 22.64
CA GLU A 335 38.73 -22.10 21.91
C GLU A 335 38.60 -23.52 21.34
N ASN A 336 37.44 -24.16 21.54
CA ASN A 336 37.18 -25.54 21.09
C ASN A 336 37.42 -25.76 19.59
N MET A 337 37.04 -24.79 18.74
CA MET A 337 37.26 -24.87 17.29
C MET A 337 38.75 -24.91 16.94
N GLN A 338 39.54 -24.00 17.53
CA GLN A 338 40.98 -23.92 17.29
C GLN A 338 41.68 -25.20 17.75
N ILE A 339 41.28 -25.72 18.92
CA ILE A 339 41.77 -27.02 19.45
C ILE A 339 41.49 -28.15 18.45
N GLN A 340 40.26 -28.25 17.92
CA GLN A 340 39.90 -29.28 16.94
C GLN A 340 40.73 -29.19 15.66
N PHE A 341 40.92 -27.98 15.09
CA PHE A 341 41.74 -27.84 13.88
C PHE A 341 43.21 -28.21 14.14
N CYS A 342 43.74 -27.91 15.33
CA CYS A 342 45.09 -28.31 15.73
C CYS A 342 45.25 -29.83 15.92
N ASP A 343 44.22 -30.54 16.40
CA ASP A 343 44.21 -32.00 16.54
C ASP A 343 43.97 -32.74 15.21
N GLU A 344 43.13 -32.22 14.33
CA GLU A 344 42.86 -32.78 12.99
C GLU A 344 44.01 -32.49 11.99
N GLY A 345 44.70 -31.37 12.16
CA GLY A 345 45.73 -30.89 11.25
C GLY A 345 45.18 -30.33 9.94
N SER A 346 46.04 -30.18 8.93
CA SER A 346 45.68 -29.54 7.65
C SER A 346 44.56 -30.30 6.93
N SER A 347 43.38 -29.69 6.85
CA SER A 347 42.10 -30.33 6.55
C SER A 347 41.14 -29.39 5.82
N ILE A 348 40.17 -29.94 5.07
CA ILE A 348 39.08 -29.12 4.51
C ILE A 348 38.00 -29.00 5.58
N GLN A 349 37.82 -27.78 6.08
CA GLN A 349 36.79 -27.40 7.04
C GLN A 349 35.63 -26.74 6.29
N LYS A 350 34.40 -26.92 6.79
CA LYS A 350 33.21 -26.29 6.20
C LYS A 350 32.89 -25.00 6.94
N LEU A 351 32.90 -23.89 6.22
CA LEU A 351 32.39 -22.60 6.69
C LEU A 351 30.98 -22.42 6.15
N LYS A 352 30.02 -22.11 7.01
CA LYS A 352 28.61 -21.92 6.68
C LYS A 352 28.14 -20.54 7.15
N ALA A 353 27.45 -19.82 6.27
CA ALA A 353 26.54 -18.74 6.63
C ALA A 353 25.10 -19.24 6.53
N VAL A 354 24.24 -18.80 7.43
CA VAL A 354 22.78 -18.93 7.31
C VAL A 354 22.19 -17.54 7.43
N VAL A 355 21.63 -17.05 6.32
CA VAL A 355 20.83 -15.82 6.27
C VAL A 355 19.39 -16.19 6.62
N SER A 356 18.78 -15.46 7.55
CA SER A 356 17.42 -15.68 8.02
C SER A 356 16.63 -14.38 7.93
N GLU A 357 15.61 -14.35 7.08
CA GLU A 357 14.54 -13.35 7.06
C GLU A 357 13.21 -14.08 6.86
N ASP A 358 12.13 -13.55 7.43
CA ASP A 358 10.71 -13.86 7.23
C ASP A 358 10.36 -15.29 6.76
N GLY A 359 10.78 -16.26 7.58
CA GLY A 359 10.51 -17.69 7.38
C GLY A 359 11.43 -18.40 6.39
N TYR A 360 12.27 -17.67 5.66
CA TYR A 360 13.30 -18.18 4.76
C TYR A 360 14.66 -18.32 5.46
N TYR A 361 15.32 -19.45 5.21
CA TYR A 361 16.63 -19.79 5.77
C TYR A 361 17.58 -20.15 4.63
N THR A 362 18.37 -19.19 4.18
CA THR A 362 19.34 -19.36 3.08
C THR A 362 20.69 -19.82 3.64
N GLU A 363 20.95 -21.12 3.59
CA GLU A 363 22.26 -21.70 3.91
C GLU A 363 23.22 -21.57 2.72
N ILE A 364 24.46 -21.13 2.98
CA ILE A 364 25.56 -21.08 2.02
C ILE A 364 26.81 -21.68 2.66
N GLU A 365 27.51 -22.56 1.95
CA GLU A 365 28.73 -23.21 2.44
C GLU A 365 29.94 -22.97 1.53
N TRP A 366 31.11 -22.76 2.14
CA TRP A 366 32.43 -22.71 1.50
C TRP A 366 33.34 -23.80 2.07
N ASN A 367 34.09 -24.46 1.19
CA ASN A 367 35.13 -25.43 1.57
C ASN A 367 36.45 -24.68 1.79
N ILE A 368 36.90 -24.60 3.03
CA ILE A 368 38.15 -23.91 3.41
C ILE A 368 39.24 -24.96 3.66
N MET A 369 40.28 -24.97 2.82
CA MET A 369 41.48 -25.79 3.00
C MET A 369 42.40 -25.11 4.02
N VAL A 370 42.15 -25.38 5.30
CA VAL A 370 42.93 -24.85 6.42
C VAL A 370 44.27 -25.59 6.46
N THR A 371 45.39 -24.89 6.36
CA THR A 371 46.71 -25.47 6.61
C THR A 371 47.20 -25.09 8.00
N ILE A 372 47.42 -26.10 8.84
CA ILE A 372 47.82 -25.99 10.24
C ILE A 372 49.34 -26.21 10.35
N TRP A 373 50.03 -25.33 11.07
CA TRP A 373 51.44 -25.49 11.38
C TRP A 373 51.65 -25.62 12.90
N VAL A 374 52.29 -26.71 13.31
CA VAL A 374 52.66 -26.97 14.70
C VAL A 374 54.18 -26.86 14.81
N GLU A 375 54.70 -25.92 15.60
CA GLU A 375 56.15 -25.77 15.77
C GLU A 375 56.75 -27.06 16.37
N PRO A 376 57.74 -27.70 15.71
CA PRO A 376 58.32 -28.94 16.16
C PRO A 376 58.96 -28.80 17.55
N GLN A 377 58.68 -29.78 18.41
CA GLN A 377 59.22 -29.85 19.78
C GLN A 377 60.75 -29.75 19.78
N SER A 378 61.30 -28.80 20.54
CA SER A 378 62.75 -28.61 20.65
C SER A 378 63.38 -29.68 21.56
N GLU A 379 63.61 -30.86 20.99
CA GLU A 379 64.39 -31.95 21.58
C GLU A 379 65.78 -31.45 22.00
N ASN A 380 65.91 -31.09 23.28
CA ASN A 380 67.13 -30.53 23.87
C ASN A 380 68.17 -31.63 24.08
N TRP A 381 68.80 -32.05 22.97
CA TRP A 381 69.80 -33.13 22.84
C TRP A 381 70.92 -33.11 23.89
N LEU A 382 71.24 -31.95 24.46
CA LEU A 382 72.18 -31.82 25.57
C LEU A 382 71.77 -32.64 26.81
N PHE A 383 70.47 -32.70 27.16
CA PHE A 383 70.01 -33.41 28.37
C PHE A 383 69.92 -34.93 28.18
N SER A 384 69.63 -35.42 26.98
CA SER A 384 69.62 -36.87 26.72
C SER A 384 71.03 -37.47 26.78
N ILE A 385 72.06 -36.71 26.35
CA ILE A 385 73.46 -37.12 26.52
C ILE A 385 73.81 -37.23 28.00
N ILE A 386 73.57 -36.19 28.81
CA ILE A 386 74.00 -36.11 30.22
C ILE A 386 73.32 -37.18 31.09
N THR A 387 72.03 -37.46 30.84
CA THR A 387 71.25 -38.43 31.63
C THR A 387 71.45 -39.90 31.20
N SER A 388 72.01 -40.15 30.01
CA SER A 388 72.28 -41.51 29.54
C SER A 388 73.34 -42.23 30.41
N PRO A 389 73.22 -43.57 30.61
CA PRO A 389 74.24 -44.35 31.32
C PRO A 389 75.64 -44.23 30.70
N THR A 390 75.71 -44.13 29.36
CA THR A 390 76.94 -43.89 28.59
C THR A 390 77.53 -42.50 28.83
N GLY A 391 76.70 -41.45 28.93
CA GLY A 391 77.13 -40.08 29.21
C GLY A 391 77.77 -39.93 30.58
N MET A 392 77.18 -40.52 31.62
CA MET A 392 77.77 -40.54 32.95
C MET A 392 79.15 -41.22 32.99
N ILE A 393 79.32 -42.33 32.24
CA ILE A 393 80.64 -42.99 32.10
C ILE A 393 81.65 -42.07 31.39
N GLY A 394 81.22 -41.34 30.35
CA GLY A 394 82.05 -40.33 29.67
C GLY A 394 82.54 -39.22 30.60
N ILE A 395 81.65 -38.66 31.43
CA ILE A 395 82.00 -37.60 32.38
C ILE A 395 83.00 -38.10 33.44
N VAL A 396 82.76 -39.29 34.04
CA VAL A 396 83.65 -39.87 35.04
C VAL A 396 85.03 -40.18 34.46
N THR A 397 85.10 -40.76 33.26
CA THR A 397 86.38 -41.05 32.59
C THR A 397 87.16 -39.78 32.21
N PHE A 398 86.47 -38.71 31.80
CA PHE A 398 87.11 -37.41 31.52
C PHE A 398 87.71 -36.76 32.78
N LEU A 399 87.01 -36.81 33.92
CA LEU A 399 87.52 -36.29 35.20
C LEU A 399 88.74 -37.09 35.73
N ILE A 400 88.75 -38.40 35.52
CA ILE A 400 89.91 -39.26 35.82
C ILE A 400 91.09 -38.95 34.88
N ALA A 401 90.82 -38.69 33.58
CA ALA A 401 91.85 -38.30 32.62
C ALA A 401 92.48 -36.93 32.95
N LEU A 402 91.69 -35.94 33.36
CA LEU A 402 92.19 -34.61 33.76
C LEU A 402 93.09 -34.67 34.99
N SER A 403 92.70 -35.44 36.02
CA SER A 403 93.50 -35.60 37.24
C SER A 403 94.81 -36.36 36.99
N ALA A 404 94.80 -37.41 36.15
CA ALA A 404 96.02 -38.09 35.70
C ALA A 404 96.93 -37.17 34.84
N GLY A 405 96.34 -36.36 33.96
CA GLY A 405 97.06 -35.39 33.13
C GLY A 405 97.79 -34.33 33.95
N GLY A 406 97.13 -33.76 34.97
CA GLY A 406 97.74 -32.79 35.88
C GLY A 406 98.97 -33.34 36.61
N PHE A 407 98.92 -34.59 37.06
CA PHE A 407 100.05 -35.26 37.72
C PHE A 407 101.26 -35.45 36.77
N LEU A 408 101.01 -35.84 35.52
CA LEU A 408 102.07 -36.00 34.51
C LEU A 408 102.71 -34.67 34.09
N ILE A 409 101.94 -33.58 34.05
CA ILE A 409 102.45 -32.23 33.78
C ILE A 409 103.34 -31.76 34.93
N GLY A 410 102.91 -31.96 36.19
CA GLY A 410 103.71 -31.63 37.37
C GLY A 410 105.08 -32.33 37.38
N LEU A 411 105.12 -33.63 37.05
CA LEU A 411 106.37 -34.39 36.93
C LEU A 411 107.31 -33.86 35.84
N ARG A 412 106.77 -33.37 34.71
CA ARG A 412 107.61 -32.73 33.66
C ARG A 412 108.17 -31.39 34.10
N ILE A 413 107.38 -30.56 34.78
CA ILE A 413 107.83 -29.24 35.28
C ILE A 413 108.95 -29.42 36.34
N SER A 414 108.82 -30.40 37.24
CA SER A 414 109.88 -30.72 38.21
C SER A 414 111.21 -31.04 37.54
N ARG A 415 111.22 -31.92 36.53
CA ARG A 415 112.44 -32.29 35.78
C ARG A 415 112.99 -31.16 34.93
N ALA A 416 112.16 -30.29 34.38
CA ALA A 416 112.62 -29.12 33.63
C ALA A 416 113.45 -28.18 34.52
N LYS A 417 113.06 -28.03 35.80
CA LYS A 417 113.80 -27.23 36.77
C LYS A 417 115.16 -27.84 37.14
N GLU A 418 115.21 -29.14 37.45
CA GLU A 418 116.48 -29.85 37.68
C GLU A 418 117.45 -29.73 36.48
N LEU A 419 116.93 -29.74 35.26
CA LEU A 419 117.74 -29.58 34.05
C LEU A 419 118.27 -28.14 33.87
N GLN A 420 117.51 -27.14 34.29
CA GLN A 420 117.88 -25.73 34.19
C GLN A 420 118.97 -25.36 35.22
N ASP A 421 118.80 -25.80 36.48
CA ASP A 421 119.82 -25.64 37.53
C ASP A 421 121.16 -26.31 37.14
N ALA A 422 121.10 -27.45 36.43
CA ALA A 422 122.27 -28.16 35.92
C ALA A 422 122.95 -27.48 34.70
N LEU A 423 122.22 -26.71 33.89
CA LEU A 423 122.75 -25.99 32.74
C LEU A 423 123.41 -24.66 33.14
N GLU A 424 122.86 -23.96 34.13
CA GLU A 424 123.43 -22.71 34.66
C GLU A 424 124.81 -22.95 35.27
N ALA A 425 125.02 -24.11 35.91
CA ALA A 425 126.32 -24.55 36.45
C ALA A 425 127.41 -24.79 35.38
N TYR A 426 127.06 -24.87 34.09
CA TYR A 426 128.00 -25.09 32.97
C TYR A 426 128.14 -23.89 32.01
N GLY A 427 127.47 -22.77 32.27
CA GLY A 427 127.81 -21.47 31.67
C GLY A 427 127.59 -21.33 30.15
N VAL A 428 126.47 -21.85 29.62
CA VAL A 428 126.12 -21.75 28.19
C VAL A 428 124.85 -20.91 28.00
N SER A 429 124.95 -19.77 27.31
CA SER A 429 123.81 -18.89 26.97
C SER A 429 123.15 -19.27 25.63
N PRO A 430 121.82 -19.05 25.46
CA PRO A 430 121.04 -19.60 24.33
C PRO A 430 121.10 -18.78 23.01
N GLU A 431 122.19 -18.07 22.73
CA GLU A 431 122.31 -17.20 21.53
C GLU A 431 122.97 -17.88 20.31
N ARG A 432 123.21 -19.20 20.34
CA ARG A 432 124.10 -19.88 19.38
C ARG A 432 123.50 -21.05 18.59
N LEU A 433 122.17 -21.11 18.45
CA LEU A 433 121.44 -22.18 17.72
C LEU A 433 120.44 -21.66 16.66
N ALA A 434 120.79 -20.59 15.95
CA ALA A 434 120.00 -20.09 14.82
C ALA A 434 120.42 -20.70 13.48
N ILE A 435 119.53 -21.45 12.82
CA ILE A 435 119.60 -21.82 11.39
C ILE A 435 118.18 -21.81 10.81
N SER A 436 117.95 -21.10 9.69
CA SER A 436 116.72 -21.21 8.89
C SER A 436 116.93 -20.73 7.44
N PRO A 437 116.86 -21.67 6.47
CA PRO A 437 116.45 -21.40 5.07
C PRO A 437 115.55 -22.53 4.51
N GLU A 438 114.84 -22.46 3.37
CA GLU A 438 114.31 -21.39 2.50
C GLU A 438 113.37 -22.03 1.43
N ASN A 439 112.46 -21.23 0.86
CA ASN A 439 111.98 -21.24 -0.55
C ASN A 439 111.46 -22.52 -1.27
N LYS A 440 110.15 -22.51 -1.59
CA LYS A 440 109.46 -22.74 -2.91
C LYS A 440 108.10 -23.44 -2.71
N GLY A 441 107.00 -23.10 -3.41
CA GLY A 441 106.75 -21.99 -4.36
C GLY A 441 106.35 -22.45 -5.77
N MET A 442 105.05 -22.41 -6.08
CA MET A 442 104.47 -22.35 -7.43
C MET A 442 103.02 -21.83 -7.35
N ILE A 443 102.57 -21.13 -8.39
CA ILE A 443 101.19 -20.63 -8.57
C ILE A 443 100.66 -21.18 -9.89
N LEU A 444 99.41 -21.64 -9.93
CA LEU A 444 98.76 -22.17 -11.13
C LEU A 444 97.86 -21.09 -11.76
N PRO A 445 97.87 -20.92 -13.09
CA PRO A 445 97.00 -19.98 -13.80
C PRO A 445 95.58 -20.54 -14.01
N SER A 446 94.61 -19.64 -14.15
CA SER A 446 93.19 -19.94 -14.39
C SER A 446 92.91 -20.41 -15.83
N ALA A 447 91.76 -21.07 -16.02
CA ALA A 447 91.21 -21.41 -17.33
C ALA A 447 89.83 -20.74 -17.55
N PRO A 448 89.50 -20.29 -18.79
CA PRO A 448 88.11 -20.13 -19.26
C PRO A 448 87.52 -21.53 -19.60
N ASP A 449 86.31 -21.77 -20.10
CA ASP A 449 85.28 -20.97 -20.81
C ASP A 449 83.90 -21.70 -20.60
N VAL A 450 82.72 -21.43 -21.16
CA VAL A 450 82.19 -20.65 -22.32
C VAL A 450 80.78 -20.13 -21.96
N SER A 451 80.34 -18.97 -22.49
CA SER A 451 78.92 -18.56 -22.47
C SER A 451 78.16 -19.07 -23.70
N TRP A 452 77.02 -19.75 -23.52
CA TRP A 452 76.19 -20.24 -24.63
C TRP A 452 74.86 -19.47 -24.75
N SER A 453 74.74 -18.70 -25.82
CA SER A 453 73.47 -18.30 -26.43
C SER A 453 73.14 -19.25 -27.59
N ASN A 454 71.87 -19.56 -27.80
CA ASN A 454 71.34 -19.99 -29.11
C ASN A 454 69.82 -19.82 -29.11
N ASP A 455 69.30 -19.00 -30.02
CA ASP A 455 67.92 -19.08 -30.48
C ASP A 455 67.77 -20.21 -31.50
N GLU A 456 66.61 -20.87 -31.55
CA GLU A 456 65.73 -20.90 -32.74
C GLU A 456 64.67 -22.02 -32.69
N ASN A 457 63.48 -21.70 -33.23
CA ASN A 457 62.50 -22.59 -33.87
C ASN A 457 62.03 -23.88 -33.15
N SER A 458 60.85 -23.79 -32.52
CA SER A 458 59.63 -24.52 -32.95
C SER A 458 58.38 -23.88 -32.36
#